data_AF-A0A0P0XGF2-F1
#
_entry.id   AF-A0A0P0XGF2-F1
#
_cell.length_a   1.000
_cell.length_b   1.000
_cell.length_c   1.000
_cell.angle_alpha   90.00
_cell.angle_beta   90.00
_cell.angle_gamma   90.00
#
_symmetry.space_group_name_H-M   'P 1'
#
loop_
_entity.id
_entity.type
_entity.pdbx_description
1 polymer ?
#
loop_
_entity_poly.entity_id
_entity_poly.type
_entity_poly.pdbx_seq_one_letter_code
_entity_poly.pdbx_strand_id
1 'polypeptide(L)'
;CDFSDNKSDVCEMEGAIRILGRELEVFLVAPRLASISGRSGVNTTGLDANATRWKIQPYTHKGESRVMPAITEVTLRLVTVDEAPPCDEWHDVPVIVYSNGGYCSN
;
A
#
# COMPACT_ATOMS: atom_id res chain seq x y z
N CYS A 1 4.92 1.99 -5.70
CA CYS A 1 3.53 2.26 -6.06
C CYS A 1 3.49 3.13 -7.29
N ASP A 2 2.66 2.75 -8.27
CA ASP A 2 2.36 3.52 -9.45
C ASP A 2 0.94 4.10 -9.34
N PHE A 3 0.87 5.43 -9.36
CA PHE A 3 -0.38 6.20 -9.34
C PHE A 3 -0.60 6.95 -10.65
N SER A 4 0.26 6.74 -11.64
CA SER A 4 0.19 7.43 -12.93
C SER A 4 -0.86 6.82 -13.87
N ASP A 5 -1.17 5.54 -13.69
CA ASP A 5 -2.18 4.84 -14.47
C ASP A 5 -3.59 5.40 -14.19
N ASN A 6 -4.41 5.50 -15.24
CA ASN A 6 -5.74 6.09 -15.16
C ASN A 6 -6.83 5.08 -14.75
N LYS A 7 -6.55 3.78 -14.79
CA LYS A 7 -7.48 2.68 -14.44
C LYS A 7 -7.34 2.23 -13.01
N SER A 8 -6.13 2.21 -12.45
CA SER A 8 -5.94 1.75 -11.07
C SER A 8 -4.65 2.29 -10.47
N ASP A 9 -4.66 2.48 -9.15
CA ASP A 9 -3.42 2.58 -8.41
C ASP A 9 -2.92 1.17 -8.07
N VAL A 10 -1.63 0.93 -8.29
CA VAL A 10 -1.01 -0.36 -8.00
C VAL A 10 0.19 -0.13 -7.09
N CYS A 11 0.32 -0.92 -6.02
CA CYS A 11 1.53 -0.91 -5.22
C CYS A 11 2.07 -2.31 -4.99
N GLU A 12 3.22 -2.59 -5.60
CA GLU A 12 4.00 -3.78 -5.36
C GLU A 12 4.96 -3.53 -4.19
N MET A 13 5.03 -4.49 -3.28
CA MET A 13 5.92 -4.49 -2.13
C MET A 13 6.56 -5.86 -2.00
N GLU A 14 7.84 -5.88 -1.66
CA GLU A 14 8.61 -7.09 -1.45
C GLU A 14 9.42 -6.97 -0.15
N GLY A 15 9.42 -8.05 0.65
CA GLY A 15 10.14 -8.12 1.91
C GLY A 15 9.22 -8.36 3.10
N ALA A 16 9.63 -7.88 4.27
CA ALA A 16 8.85 -8.03 5.49
C ALA A 16 7.67 -7.05 5.49
N ILE A 17 6.47 -7.59 5.26
CA ILE A 17 5.22 -6.83 5.19
C ILE A 17 4.38 -7.13 6.44
N ARG A 18 3.80 -6.10 7.05
CA ARG A 18 2.80 -6.24 8.11
C ARG A 18 1.50 -5.59 7.67
N ILE A 19 0.37 -6.21 7.99
CA ILE A 19 -0.96 -5.70 7.62
C ILE A 19 -1.80 -5.59 8.89
N LEU A 20 -2.28 -4.38 9.16
CA LEU A 20 -3.29 -4.12 10.17
C LEU A 20 -4.64 -3.94 9.46
N GLY A 21 -5.37 -5.04 9.32
CA GLY A 21 -6.61 -5.08 8.54
C GLY A 21 -7.71 -4.15 9.08
N ARG A 22 -7.83 -4.01 10.40
CA ARG A 22 -8.85 -3.15 11.03
C ARG A 22 -8.54 -1.66 10.82
N GLU A 23 -7.27 -1.29 10.86
CA GLU A 23 -6.78 0.07 10.68
C GLU A 23 -6.55 0.43 9.21
N LEU A 24 -6.64 -0.57 8.31
CA LEU A 24 -6.38 -0.43 6.88
C LEU A 24 -4.98 0.12 6.59
N GLU A 25 -3.99 -0.34 7.36
CA GLU A 25 -2.60 0.03 7.20
C GLU A 25 -1.75 -1.17 6.73
N VAL A 26 -0.89 -0.95 5.75
CA VAL A 26 0.11 -1.89 5.25
C VAL A 26 1.49 -1.29 5.47
N PHE A 27 2.39 -2.07 6.05
CA PHE A 27 3.72 -1.64 6.45
C PHE A 27 4.76 -2.44 5.70
N LEU A 28 5.66 -1.77 5.00
CA LEU A 28 6.91 -2.34 4.54
C LEU A 28 7.99 -2.05 5.59
N VAL A 29 8.55 -3.11 6.17
CA VAL A 29 9.57 -2.99 7.21
C VAL A 29 10.94 -2.90 6.57
N ALA A 30 11.52 -1.70 6.57
CA ALA A 30 12.87 -1.46 6.10
C ALA A 30 13.91 -1.87 7.16
N PRO A 31 15.03 -2.49 6.75
CA PRO A 31 16.16 -2.68 7.64
C PRO A 31 16.72 -1.32 8.06
N ARG A 32 17.21 -1.20 9.32
CA ARG A 32 17.70 0.07 9.88
C ARG A 32 18.72 0.79 8.97
N LEU A 33 19.57 0.05 8.25
CA LEU A 33 20.57 0.63 7.32
C LEU A 33 19.97 1.21 6.03
N ALA A 34 18.80 0.76 5.61
CA ALA A 34 18.06 1.32 4.47
C ALA A 34 17.13 2.46 4.91
N SER A 35 17.08 2.79 6.21
CA SER A 35 16.13 3.77 6.74
C SER A 35 16.35 5.15 6.10
N ILE A 36 15.34 5.54 5.32
CA ILE A 36 14.96 6.89 4.91
C ILE A 36 15.87 7.59 3.87
N SER A 37 17.07 7.09 3.58
CA SER A 37 17.94 7.68 2.54
C SER A 37 17.72 7.08 1.14
N GLY A 38 16.56 7.36 0.53
CA GLY A 38 16.32 7.35 -0.92
C GLY A 38 16.50 6.03 -1.70
N ARG A 39 16.79 4.91 -1.04
CA ARG A 39 16.87 3.56 -1.63
C ARG A 39 15.79 2.66 -1.03
N SER A 40 14.56 3.16 -0.97
CA SER A 40 13.41 2.31 -0.72
C SER A 40 13.21 1.44 -1.96
N GLY A 41 13.12 0.12 -1.82
CA GLY A 41 12.75 -0.81 -2.92
C GLY A 41 11.35 -0.57 -3.47
N VAL A 42 10.63 0.43 -2.95
CA VAL A 42 9.35 0.89 -3.46
C VAL A 42 9.61 1.78 -4.67
N ASN A 43 9.42 1.23 -5.88
CA ASN A 43 9.40 2.04 -7.10
C ASN A 43 8.18 2.98 -7.05
N THR A 44 8.39 4.27 -6.75
CA THR A 44 7.31 5.27 -6.69
C THR A 44 7.34 6.16 -7.94
N THR A 45 6.60 5.76 -8.98
CA THR A 45 6.41 6.60 -10.17
C THR A 45 5.44 7.74 -9.85
N GLY A 46 5.93 8.98 -9.86
CA GLY A 46 5.12 10.17 -9.65
C GLY A 46 4.95 10.64 -8.19
N LEU A 47 5.74 10.12 -7.24
CA LEU A 47 5.69 10.55 -5.83
C LEU A 47 7.08 10.91 -5.30
N ASP A 48 7.08 11.65 -4.19
CA ASP A 48 8.27 12.03 -3.45
C ASP A 48 9.05 10.77 -3.01
N ALA A 49 10.29 10.64 -3.50
CA ALA A 49 11.18 9.52 -3.18
C ALA A 49 11.55 9.45 -1.69
N ASN A 50 11.35 10.54 -0.94
CA ASN A 50 11.56 10.59 0.50
C ASN A 50 10.27 10.35 1.30
N ALA A 51 9.12 10.22 0.65
CA ALA A 51 7.89 9.88 1.34
C ALA A 51 8.04 8.50 1.99
N THR A 52 7.51 8.37 3.20
CA THR A 52 7.43 7.10 3.94
C THR A 52 5.98 6.70 4.17
N ARG A 53 5.02 7.45 3.64
CA ARG A 53 3.59 7.22 3.79
C ARG A 53 2.87 7.56 2.50
N TRP A 54 2.01 6.65 2.07
CA TRP A 54 1.16 6.82 0.91
C TRP A 54 -0.26 6.37 1.25
N LYS A 55 -1.21 6.85 0.46
CA LYS A 55 -2.62 6.51 0.57
C LYS A 55 -3.07 6.02 -0.80
N ILE A 56 -3.79 4.90 -0.83
CA ILE A 56 -4.21 4.25 -2.06
C ILE A 56 -5.66 3.79 -1.94
N GLN A 57 -6.42 3.86 -3.02
CA GLN A 57 -7.75 3.26 -3.13
C GLN A 57 -7.65 2.08 -4.10
N PRO A 58 -7.48 0.83 -3.63
CA PRO A 58 -7.13 -0.31 -4.48
C PRO A 58 -8.36 -0.82 -5.25
N TYR A 59 -8.77 -0.07 -6.27
CA TYR A 59 -9.95 -0.33 -7.11
C TYR A 59 -9.62 -0.15 -8.60
N THR A 60 -10.14 -1.05 -9.44
CA THR A 60 -9.78 -1.20 -10.87
C THR A 60 -10.44 -0.20 -11.81
N HIS A 61 -11.33 0.66 -11.32
CA HIS A 61 -11.98 1.73 -12.09
C HIS A 61 -11.70 3.10 -11.47
N LYS A 62 -10.42 3.39 -11.27
CA LYS A 62 -9.93 4.71 -10.91
C LYS A 62 -10.51 5.76 -11.86
N GLY A 63 -10.92 6.88 -11.30
CA GLY A 63 -11.60 7.95 -12.03
C GLY A 63 -13.12 7.83 -12.08
N GLU A 64 -13.71 6.72 -11.63
CA GLU A 64 -15.17 6.63 -11.55
C GLU A 64 -15.74 7.45 -10.41
N SER A 65 -16.02 8.72 -10.71
CA SER A 65 -16.47 9.75 -9.77
C SER A 65 -17.70 9.36 -8.94
N ARG A 66 -18.57 8.47 -9.43
CA ARG A 66 -19.75 8.01 -8.71
C ARG A 66 -19.43 7.04 -7.56
N VAL A 67 -18.37 6.25 -7.72
CA VAL A 67 -18.07 5.11 -6.85
C VAL A 67 -16.82 5.35 -6.04
N MET A 68 -15.79 5.98 -6.62
CA MET A 68 -14.52 6.27 -5.97
C MET A 68 -14.63 6.96 -4.59
N PRO A 69 -15.56 7.90 -4.34
CA PRO A 69 -15.73 8.49 -3.01
C PRO A 69 -16.10 7.48 -1.91
N ALA A 70 -16.70 6.34 -2.28
CA ALA A 70 -17.07 5.27 -1.36
C ALA A 70 -16.02 4.14 -1.30
N ILE A 71 -14.99 4.16 -2.15
CA ILE A 71 -13.91 3.18 -2.09
C ILE A 71 -13.04 3.51 -0.88
N THR A 72 -12.84 2.52 -0.01
CA THR A 72 -12.04 2.69 1.19
C THR A 72 -10.57 2.94 0.85
N GLU A 73 -9.97 3.92 1.49
CA GLU A 73 -8.54 4.22 1.39
C GLU A 73 -7.72 3.31 2.31
N VAL A 74 -6.62 2.79 1.79
CA VAL A 74 -5.61 2.01 2.52
C VAL A 74 -4.36 2.86 2.66
N THR A 75 -3.78 2.89 3.85
CA THR A 75 -2.51 3.60 4.10
C THR A 75 -1.35 2.64 3.97
N LEU A 76 -0.34 3.02 3.20
CA LEU A 76 0.92 2.30 3.01
C LEU A 76 2.02 3.05 3.75
N ARG A 77 2.86 2.36 4.53
CA ARG A 77 3.94 2.98 5.31
C ARG A 77 5.24 2.24 5.16
N LEU A 78 6.33 2.98 4.95
CA LEU A 78 7.68 2.49 5.11
C LEU A 78 8.12 2.77 6.55
N VAL A 79 8.44 1.72 7.29
CA VAL A 79 8.75 1.82 8.73
C VAL A 79 10.00 1.04 9.08
N THR A 80 10.64 1.41 10.19
CA THR A 80 11.68 0.58 10.79
C THR A 80 11.06 -0.57 11.59
N VAL A 81 11.88 -1.57 11.95
CA VAL A 81 11.45 -2.73 12.75
C VAL A 81 10.82 -2.31 14.09
N ASP A 82 11.34 -1.24 14.70
CA ASP A 82 10.89 -0.74 16.01
C ASP A 82 9.53 -0.02 15.94
N GLU A 83 9.19 0.54 14.76
CA GLU A 83 7.92 1.23 14.49
C GLU A 83 6.84 0.28 13.95
N ALA A 84 7.23 -0.91 13.51
CA ALA A 84 6.33 -1.87 12.89
C ALA A 84 5.43 -2.54 13.94
N PRO A 85 4.11 -2.66 13.70
CA PRO A 85 3.18 -3.27 14.66
C PRO A 85 3.46 -4.76 14.84
N PRO A 86 3.25 -5.37 16.03
CA PRO A 86 3.50 -6.80 16.22
C PRO A 86 2.64 -7.67 15.27
N CYS A 87 3.15 -8.85 14.91
CA CYS A 87 2.42 -9.84 14.12
C CYS A 87 1.86 -10.94 15.01
N ASP A 88 0.55 -11.14 14.96
CA ASP A 88 -0.13 -12.27 15.61
C ASP A 88 -0.15 -13.51 14.71
N GLU A 89 -0.16 -13.31 13.39
CA GLU A 89 -0.18 -14.36 12.36
C GLU A 89 0.90 -14.10 11.31
N TRP A 90 1.50 -15.18 10.81
CA TRP A 90 2.59 -15.15 9.85
C TRP A 90 2.25 -15.98 8.62
N HIS A 91 2.53 -15.42 7.44
CA HIS A 91 2.33 -16.08 6.16
C HIS A 91 3.60 -15.96 5.32
N ASP A 92 3.95 -17.03 4.62
CA ASP A 92 5.08 -17.12 3.68
C ASP A 92 4.60 -17.14 2.21
N VAL A 93 3.32 -16.82 1.98
CA VAL A 93 2.69 -16.73 0.67
C VAL A 93 2.42 -15.27 0.27
N PRO A 94 2.34 -14.96 -1.03
CA PRO A 94 1.97 -13.62 -1.49
C PRO A 94 0.57 -13.19 -1.04
N VAL A 95 0.38 -11.88 -0.85
CA VAL A 95 -0.90 -11.28 -0.44
C VAL A 95 -1.35 -10.26 -1.48
N ILE A 96 -2.66 -10.20 -1.71
CA ILE A 96 -3.31 -9.17 -2.55
C ILE A 96 -4.29 -8.40 -1.67
N VAL A 97 -4.19 -7.07 -1.71
CA VAL A 97 -5.15 -6.15 -1.06
C VAL A 97 -5.94 -5.45 -2.15
N TYR A 98 -7.26 -5.58 -2.12
CA TYR A 98 -8.16 -4.96 -3.08
C TYR A 98 -9.48 -4.54 -2.42
N SER A 99 -10.17 -3.59 -3.04
CA SER A 99 -11.52 -3.18 -2.64
C SER A 99 -12.57 -4.11 -3.26
N ASN A 100 -13.43 -4.70 -2.42
CA ASN A 100 -14.68 -5.34 -2.86
C ASN A 100 -15.87 -4.35 -2.90
N GLY A 101 -15.60 -3.06 -2.75
CA GLY A 101 -16.58 -2.00 -2.98
C GLY A 101 -16.65 -1.59 -4.45
N GLY A 102 -17.76 -0.96 -4.82
CA GLY A 102 -17.96 -0.38 -6.14
C GLY A 102 -18.73 -1.27 -7.11
N TYR A 103 -18.42 -1.18 -8.40
CA TYR A 103 -18.98 -2.08 -9.39
C TYR A 103 -18.33 -3.46 -9.25
N CYS A 104 -19.09 -4.42 -8.72
CA CYS A 104 -18.68 -5.81 -8.52
C CYS A 104 -19.46 -6.78 -9.44
N SER A 105 -20.31 -6.25 -10.33
CA SER A 105 -21.19 -7.00 -11.24
C SER A 105 -21.06 -6.42 -12.65
N ASN A 106 -21.33 -7.26 -13.65
CA ASN A 106 -21.54 -6.81 -15.03
C ASN A 106 -22.84 -6.01 -15.18
#